data_AF-A0A1F4Q7K3-F1
#
_entry.id   AF-A0A1F4Q7K3-F1
#
_cell.length_a   1.000
_cell.length_b   1.000
_cell.length_c   1.000
_cell.angle_alpha   90.00
_cell.angle_beta   90.00
_cell.angle_gamma   90.00
#
_symmetry.space_group_name_H-M   'P 1'
#
loop_
_entity.id
_entity.type
_entity.pdbx_description
1 polymer ?
#
loop_
_entity_poly.entity_id
_entity_poly.type
_entity_poly.pdbx_seq_one_letter_code
_entity_poly.pdbx_strand_id
1 'polypeptide(L)'
;MAQAEISHVLGPSSALDTGVEPTQARVYEDGLYYPFKVVVRRHQGQTVRIAAWTNDNRFLGEKSVVPPYESTEWKRLSLFMPYSGIHLGSESIDGNVYVLEPGDSRKYLATVGMGVTSIARQRFIWSFREFWEDATLRTGDKGIRLGVDLHRFGFTDTAHRVVLAVRDEKRNEFPSSLGGPIRIDSTRLTAPADSSQLTWNLQLDLPYDELKQFGEGRAITVTPAVRMNDGTLYMGNVHVEFLVGGSPEKMAGKIREEIERVDRRIRTLQKEFETLQGR
;
A
#
# COMPACT_ATOMS: atom_id res chain seq x y z
N MET A 1 3.93 10.26 -3.00
CA MET A 1 2.55 10.79 -3.13
C MET A 1 2.24 10.95 -4.61
N ALA A 2 1.18 10.33 -5.12
CA ALA A 2 0.74 10.48 -6.50
C ALA A 2 -0.44 11.47 -6.57
N GLN A 3 -0.47 12.30 -7.62
CA GLN A 3 -1.46 13.36 -7.81
C GLN A 3 -2.46 12.91 -8.88
N ALA A 4 -3.75 12.84 -8.54
CA ALA A 4 -4.82 12.63 -9.50
C ALA A 4 -5.06 13.94 -10.28
N GLU A 5 -5.09 13.86 -11.61
CA GLU A 5 -5.57 14.97 -12.43
C GLU A 5 -7.09 14.91 -12.50
N ILE A 6 -7.72 16.03 -12.14
CA ILE A 6 -9.15 16.26 -12.29
C ILE A 6 -9.34 17.16 -13.49
N SER A 7 -10.08 16.68 -14.50
CA SER A 7 -10.67 17.56 -15.49
C SER A 7 -12.03 18.04 -14.97
N HIS A 8 -12.13 19.32 -14.62
CA HIS A 8 -13.41 20.00 -14.38
C HIS A 8 -14.29 19.92 -15.66
N VAL A 9 -15.63 19.95 -15.64
CA VAL A 9 -16.55 21.09 -15.40
C VAL A 9 -17.99 20.51 -15.54
N LEU A 10 -19.02 20.90 -14.75
CA LEU A 10 -20.16 21.75 -15.15
C LEU A 10 -21.13 21.99 -13.98
N GLY A 11 -21.35 23.26 -13.59
CA GLY A 11 -22.69 23.86 -13.53
C GLY A 11 -23.09 24.35 -12.13
N PRO A 12 -23.90 25.42 -12.01
CA PRO A 12 -23.85 26.37 -10.90
C PRO A 12 -24.48 25.87 -9.59
N SER A 13 -23.94 26.33 -8.46
CA SER A 13 -24.67 26.27 -7.19
C SER A 13 -25.92 27.15 -7.30
N SER A 14 -27.10 26.56 -7.26
CA SER A 14 -28.32 27.35 -7.16
C SER A 14 -28.35 28.08 -5.81
N ALA A 15 -28.48 29.42 -5.88
CA ALA A 15 -29.00 30.33 -4.86
C ALA A 15 -28.13 30.66 -3.62
N LEU A 16 -27.37 31.75 -3.77
CA LEU A 16 -27.34 32.95 -2.92
C LEU A 16 -26.86 32.94 -1.44
N ASP A 17 -26.70 31.82 -0.72
CA ASP A 17 -26.24 31.90 0.70
C ASP A 17 -25.26 30.81 1.17
N THR A 18 -25.31 29.59 0.61
CA THR A 18 -24.44 28.47 1.00
C THR A 18 -23.73 27.95 -0.24
N GLY A 19 -22.43 27.69 -0.14
CA GLY A 19 -21.59 27.30 -1.26
C GLY A 19 -20.68 26.14 -0.92
N VAL A 20 -20.40 25.30 -1.92
CA VAL A 20 -19.35 24.28 -1.88
C VAL A 20 -18.54 24.37 -3.17
N GLU A 21 -17.22 24.51 -3.04
CA GLU A 21 -16.28 24.61 -4.16
C GLU A 21 -15.36 23.39 -4.16
N PRO A 22 -15.17 22.70 -5.30
CA PRO A 22 -14.30 21.55 -5.36
C PRO A 22 -12.84 22.00 -5.43
N THR A 23 -11.92 21.17 -4.93
CA THR A 23 -10.48 21.35 -5.15
C THR A 23 -9.85 20.02 -5.62
N GLN A 24 -8.52 19.96 -5.75
CA GLN A 24 -7.86 18.77 -6.29
C GLN A 24 -7.87 17.58 -5.30
N ALA A 25 -8.62 16.52 -5.66
CA ALA A 25 -8.61 15.25 -4.97
C ALA A 25 -7.25 14.58 -4.95
N ARG A 26 -7.01 13.78 -3.92
CA ARG A 26 -5.76 13.07 -3.69
C ARG A 26 -6.06 11.64 -3.27
N VAL A 27 -5.31 10.73 -3.86
CA VAL A 27 -5.43 9.29 -3.65
C VAL A 27 -4.40 8.89 -2.60
N TYR A 28 -4.85 8.18 -1.56
CA TYR A 28 -4.03 7.71 -0.45
C TYR A 28 -4.20 6.19 -0.27
N GLU A 29 -3.43 5.59 0.64
CA GLU A 29 -3.41 4.12 0.83
C GLU A 29 -4.75 3.55 1.30
N ASP A 30 -5.54 4.35 2.02
CA ASP A 30 -6.80 3.99 2.66
C ASP A 30 -8.05 4.49 1.91
N GLY A 31 -7.91 5.44 0.99
CA GLY A 31 -9.04 5.93 0.21
C GLY A 31 -8.76 7.19 -0.61
N LEU A 32 -9.84 7.75 -1.14
CA LEU A 32 -9.83 9.02 -1.85
C LEU A 32 -10.12 10.14 -0.86
N TYR A 33 -9.20 11.10 -0.77
CA TYR A 33 -9.42 12.34 -0.07
C TYR A 33 -9.86 13.39 -1.07
N TYR A 34 -11.08 13.88 -0.92
CA TYR A 34 -11.63 14.95 -1.75
C TYR A 34 -11.65 16.24 -0.95
N PRO A 35 -10.68 17.14 -1.16
CA PRO A 35 -10.68 18.44 -0.54
C PRO A 35 -11.68 19.35 -1.27
N PHE A 36 -12.40 20.14 -0.48
CA PHE A 36 -13.35 21.12 -0.96
C PHE A 36 -13.36 22.31 -0.01
N LYS A 37 -13.87 23.43 -0.48
CA LYS A 37 -14.19 24.58 0.38
C LYS A 37 -15.68 24.59 0.61
N VAL A 38 -16.11 24.98 1.80
CA VAL A 38 -17.52 25.18 2.12
C VAL A 38 -17.74 26.50 2.84
N VAL A 39 -18.83 27.20 2.52
CA VAL A 39 -19.35 28.34 3.27
C VAL A 39 -20.82 28.08 3.55
N VAL A 40 -21.23 28.21 4.81
CA VAL A 40 -22.60 27.92 5.26
C VAL A 40 -23.12 29.12 6.02
N ARG A 41 -23.95 29.95 5.38
CA ARG A 41 -24.47 31.19 6.00
C ARG A 41 -25.77 30.99 6.77
N ARG A 42 -26.55 29.96 6.44
CA ARG A 42 -27.76 29.55 7.18
C ARG A 42 -27.39 28.45 8.18
N HIS A 43 -28.04 28.39 9.35
CA HIS A 43 -27.78 27.36 10.38
C HIS A 43 -26.39 27.45 11.06
N GLN A 44 -25.89 28.67 11.26
CA GLN A 44 -24.68 28.90 12.04
C GLN A 44 -24.80 28.32 13.46
N GLY A 45 -23.71 27.72 13.95
CA GLY A 45 -23.68 27.05 15.24
C GLY A 45 -24.42 25.71 15.30
N GLN A 46 -25.09 25.29 14.23
CA GLN A 46 -25.72 23.96 14.12
C GLN A 46 -24.79 23.00 13.37
N THR A 47 -24.82 21.72 13.74
CA THR A 47 -24.07 20.69 13.03
C THR A 47 -24.69 20.46 11.65
N VAL A 48 -23.90 20.67 10.61
CA VAL A 48 -24.26 20.43 9.22
C VAL A 48 -23.52 19.18 8.73
N ARG A 49 -24.22 18.30 8.02
CA ARG A 49 -23.64 17.09 7.42
C ARG A 49 -23.28 17.37 5.98
N ILE A 50 -22.08 16.96 5.60
CA ILE A 50 -21.60 16.99 4.22
C ILE A 50 -21.35 15.55 3.80
N ALA A 51 -21.99 15.12 2.73
CA ALA A 51 -21.93 13.73 2.31
C ALA A 51 -21.83 13.62 0.79
N ALA A 52 -21.17 12.56 0.33
CA ALA A 52 -20.97 12.31 -1.09
C ALA A 52 -21.66 11.02 -1.51
N TRP A 53 -22.27 11.09 -2.70
CA TRP A 53 -22.82 9.95 -3.39
C TRP A 53 -22.36 9.94 -4.84
N THR A 54 -22.26 8.76 -5.39
CA THR A 54 -22.16 8.56 -6.85
C THR A 54 -23.48 8.90 -7.54
N ASN A 55 -23.45 9.15 -8.85
CA ASN A 55 -24.66 9.44 -9.63
C ASN A 55 -25.68 8.28 -9.63
N ASP A 56 -25.23 7.05 -9.38
CA ASP A 56 -26.08 5.86 -9.17
C ASP A 56 -26.48 5.67 -7.69
N ASN A 57 -26.41 6.73 -6.89
CA ASN A 57 -26.89 6.81 -5.50
C ASN A 57 -26.15 5.93 -4.48
N ARG A 58 -24.92 5.48 -4.76
CA ARG A 58 -24.09 4.79 -3.75
C ARG A 58 -23.38 5.79 -2.86
N PHE A 59 -23.41 5.53 -1.56
CA PHE A 59 -22.76 6.37 -0.56
C PHE A 59 -21.24 6.23 -0.60
N LEU A 60 -20.53 7.35 -0.62
CA LEU A 60 -19.07 7.39 -0.70
C LEU A 60 -18.40 7.81 0.62
N GLY A 61 -19.08 8.61 1.44
CA GLY A 61 -18.56 9.07 2.71
C GLY A 61 -19.28 10.31 3.22
N GLU A 62 -19.10 10.62 4.51
CA GLU A 62 -19.63 11.82 5.12
C GLU A 62 -18.68 12.47 6.11
N LYS A 63 -18.95 13.75 6.40
CA LYS A 63 -18.27 14.55 7.40
C LYS A 63 -19.24 15.56 7.99
N SER A 64 -19.26 15.64 9.32
CA SER A 64 -20.00 16.68 10.03
C SER A 64 -19.09 17.89 10.28
N VAL A 65 -19.65 19.08 10.10
CA VAL A 65 -18.99 20.35 10.42
C VAL A 65 -19.96 21.27 11.16
N VAL A 66 -19.46 21.98 12.17
CA VAL A 66 -20.20 23.08 12.81
C VAL A 66 -19.65 24.38 12.20
N PRO A 67 -20.45 25.12 11.40
CA PRO A 67 -20.06 26.42 10.89
C PRO A 67 -19.99 27.43 12.06
N PRO A 68 -18.91 28.22 12.17
CA PRO A 68 -18.85 29.26 13.18
C PRO A 68 -19.89 30.36 12.91
N TYR A 69 -20.37 31.01 13.98
CA TYR A 69 -21.34 32.13 13.91
C TYR A 69 -20.83 33.33 13.09
N GLU A 70 -19.52 33.47 12.96
CA GLU A 70 -18.89 34.47 12.12
C GLU A 70 -18.17 33.75 10.97
N SER A 71 -18.85 33.48 9.85
CA SER A 71 -18.10 33.18 8.62
C SER A 71 -18.89 33.49 7.35
N THR A 72 -18.55 34.62 6.75
CA THR A 72 -18.60 34.83 5.29
C THR A 72 -17.44 34.13 4.58
N GLU A 73 -16.53 33.51 5.32
CA GLU A 73 -15.29 32.89 4.82
C GLU A 73 -15.44 31.40 4.47
N TRP A 74 -14.73 31.01 3.42
CA TRP A 74 -14.66 29.63 2.95
C TRP A 74 -13.77 28.76 3.84
N LYS A 75 -14.33 27.71 4.45
CA LYS A 75 -13.57 26.72 5.23
C LYS A 75 -13.07 25.59 4.32
N ARG A 76 -11.77 25.30 4.37
CA ARG A 76 -11.18 24.14 3.70
C ARG A 76 -11.47 22.87 4.51
N LEU A 77 -12.07 21.89 3.87
CA LEU A 77 -12.35 20.58 4.43
C LEU A 77 -11.88 19.49 3.46
N SER A 78 -11.72 18.28 3.98
CA SER A 78 -11.49 17.08 3.18
C SER A 78 -12.51 16.04 3.59
N LEU A 79 -13.19 15.45 2.59
CA LEU A 79 -14.01 14.26 2.74
C LEU A 79 -13.13 13.04 2.46
N PHE A 80 -13.16 12.08 3.37
CA PHE A 80 -12.53 10.79 3.16
C PHE A 80 -13.56 9.82 2.59
N MET A 81 -13.22 9.17 1.48
CA MET A 81 -14.03 8.15 0.83
C MET A 81 -13.23 6.84 0.81
N PRO A 82 -13.57 5.85 1.66
CA PRO A 82 -12.85 4.60 1.69
C PRO A 82 -13.03 3.84 0.38
N TYR A 83 -12.03 3.07 0.00
CA TYR A 83 -12.09 2.27 -1.23
C TYR A 83 -13.23 1.25 -1.25
N SER A 84 -13.72 0.80 -0.10
CA SER A 84 -14.88 -0.08 -0.02
C SER A 84 -16.17 0.53 -0.58
N GLY A 85 -16.28 1.88 -0.61
CA GLY A 85 -17.41 2.60 -1.20
C GLY A 85 -17.21 2.99 -2.67
N ILE A 86 -15.99 2.85 -3.19
CA ILE A 86 -15.63 3.23 -4.56
C ILE A 86 -15.61 1.96 -5.41
N HIS A 87 -16.38 1.92 -6.50
CA HIS A 87 -16.23 0.82 -7.46
C HIS A 87 -14.90 0.94 -8.19
N LEU A 88 -13.98 0.05 -7.84
CA LEU A 88 -12.58 0.00 -8.30
C LEU A 88 -12.41 -0.40 -9.78
N GLY A 89 -13.53 -0.65 -10.48
CA GLY A 89 -13.58 -1.04 -11.90
C GLY A 89 -13.82 0.11 -12.88
N SER A 90 -14.22 1.30 -12.42
CA SER A 90 -14.44 2.46 -13.30
C SER A 90 -13.21 3.36 -13.36
N GLU A 91 -12.83 3.78 -14.58
CA GLU A 91 -11.72 4.72 -14.82
C GLU A 91 -12.00 6.12 -14.27
N SER A 92 -13.27 6.41 -13.97
CA SER A 92 -13.73 7.62 -13.31
C SER A 92 -14.64 7.34 -12.11
N ILE A 93 -14.70 8.29 -11.19
CA ILE A 93 -15.77 8.39 -10.18
C ILE A 93 -16.56 9.65 -10.49
N ASP A 94 -17.84 9.48 -10.82
CA ASP A 94 -18.77 10.58 -11.06
C ASP A 94 -19.88 10.58 -10.00
N GLY A 95 -20.06 11.72 -9.34
CA GLY A 95 -20.99 11.87 -8.24
C GLY A 95 -21.18 13.31 -7.83
N ASN A 96 -21.73 13.52 -6.63
CA ASN A 96 -21.98 14.84 -6.08
C ASN A 96 -21.66 14.87 -4.59
N VAL A 97 -21.12 16.00 -4.13
CA VAL A 97 -21.02 16.33 -2.71
C VAL A 97 -22.19 17.23 -2.34
N TYR A 98 -22.91 16.89 -1.28
CA TYR A 98 -24.07 17.63 -0.79
C TYR A 98 -23.79 18.19 0.60
N VAL A 99 -24.19 19.43 0.81
CA VAL A 99 -24.33 20.04 2.13
C VAL A 99 -25.78 19.87 2.55
N LEU A 100 -26.07 19.01 3.52
CA LEU A 100 -27.44 18.64 3.90
C LEU A 100 -28.06 19.65 4.87
N GLU A 101 -29.38 19.81 4.78
CA GLU A 101 -30.13 20.63 5.75
C GLU A 101 -30.15 19.95 7.13
N PRO A 102 -29.87 20.67 8.23
CA PRO A 102 -29.98 20.11 9.58
C PRO A 102 -31.40 19.57 9.84
N GLY A 103 -31.50 18.29 10.20
CA GLY A 103 -32.78 17.64 10.52
C GLY A 103 -33.54 17.04 9.33
N ASP A 104 -33.13 17.28 8.08
CA ASP A 104 -33.74 16.65 6.90
C ASP A 104 -32.66 16.24 5.88
N SER A 105 -32.27 14.96 5.90
CA SER A 105 -31.24 14.42 5.00
C SER A 105 -31.69 14.28 3.55
N ARG A 106 -32.96 14.58 3.23
CA ARG A 106 -33.48 14.58 1.85
C ARG A 106 -33.34 15.94 1.18
N LYS A 107 -33.03 16.99 1.95
CA LYS A 107 -32.81 18.35 1.44
C LYS A 107 -31.35 18.74 1.56
N TYR A 108 -30.88 19.51 0.60
CA TYR A 108 -29.52 20.03 0.58
C TYR A 108 -29.52 21.55 0.40
N LEU A 109 -28.61 22.20 1.12
CA LEU A 109 -28.35 23.63 1.06
C LEU A 109 -27.48 24.00 -0.15
N ALA A 110 -26.58 23.11 -0.54
CA ALA A 110 -25.70 23.26 -1.69
C ALA A 110 -25.24 21.90 -2.21
N THR A 111 -24.85 21.87 -3.49
CA THR A 111 -24.26 20.70 -4.13
C THR A 111 -23.14 21.11 -5.07
N VAL A 112 -22.16 20.23 -5.25
CA VAL A 112 -21.14 20.37 -6.29
C VAL A 112 -20.90 19.02 -6.95
N GLY A 113 -20.81 19.04 -8.28
CA GLY A 113 -20.39 17.89 -9.06
C GLY A 113 -18.98 17.45 -8.67
N MET A 114 -18.83 16.16 -8.43
CA MET A 114 -17.55 15.49 -8.21
C MET A 114 -17.28 14.61 -9.42
N GLY A 115 -16.25 14.98 -10.20
CA GLY A 115 -15.71 14.15 -11.26
C GLY A 115 -14.24 13.89 -10.98
N VAL A 116 -13.88 12.64 -10.74
CA VAL A 116 -12.48 12.20 -10.66
C VAL A 116 -12.20 11.41 -11.92
N THR A 117 -11.65 12.06 -12.94
CA THR A 117 -11.48 11.51 -14.30
C THR A 117 -10.20 10.72 -14.50
N SER A 118 -9.41 10.54 -13.45
CA SER A 118 -8.25 9.66 -13.43
C SER A 118 -7.77 9.53 -12.00
N ILE A 119 -8.16 8.45 -11.30
CA ILE A 119 -7.45 8.04 -10.07
C ILE A 119 -6.02 7.72 -10.52
N ALA A 120 -5.10 8.67 -10.33
CA ALA A 120 -3.79 8.61 -10.94
C ALA A 120 -3.08 7.29 -10.65
N ARG A 121 -2.98 6.44 -11.68
CA ARG A 121 -1.95 5.42 -11.99
C ARG A 121 -1.33 4.63 -10.82
N GLN A 122 -1.91 4.58 -9.63
CA GLN A 122 -1.57 3.62 -8.60
C GLN A 122 -2.32 2.34 -8.92
N ARG A 123 -1.77 1.70 -9.95
CA ARG A 123 -2.14 0.43 -10.54
C ARG A 123 -2.23 -0.70 -9.49
N PHE A 124 -1.47 -0.56 -8.40
CA PHE A 124 -1.32 -1.51 -7.30
C PHE A 124 -1.06 -0.76 -5.98
N ILE A 125 -1.96 -0.87 -5.01
CA ILE A 125 -1.76 -0.39 -3.63
C ILE A 125 -1.45 -1.60 -2.76
N TRP A 126 -0.46 -1.47 -1.88
CA TRP A 126 -0.04 -2.54 -0.97
C TRP A 126 -0.29 -2.14 0.47
N SER A 127 -0.87 -3.05 1.24
CA SER A 127 -1.01 -2.92 2.69
C SER A 127 -0.18 -4.00 3.38
N PHE A 128 0.58 -3.61 4.40
CA PHE A 128 1.35 -4.56 5.21
C PHE A 128 0.42 -5.31 6.16
N ARG A 129 0.61 -6.63 6.29
CA ARG A 129 -0.12 -7.44 7.26
C ARG A 129 0.80 -7.99 8.33
N GLU A 130 1.85 -8.66 7.91
CA GLU A 130 2.69 -9.45 8.81
C GLU A 130 4.05 -9.75 8.20
N PHE A 131 5.03 -9.97 9.06
CA PHE A 131 6.40 -10.28 8.68
C PHE A 131 6.95 -11.34 9.63
N TRP A 132 7.62 -12.34 9.05
CA TRP A 132 8.33 -13.36 9.81
C TRP A 132 9.74 -13.56 9.26
N GLU A 133 10.70 -13.54 10.17
CA GLU A 133 12.04 -14.07 9.95
C GLU A 133 12.10 -15.56 10.31
N ASP A 134 12.98 -16.30 9.64
CA ASP A 134 13.19 -17.74 9.85
C ASP A 134 11.91 -18.59 9.70
N ALA A 135 10.96 -18.09 8.93
CA ALA A 135 9.77 -18.82 8.55
C ALA A 135 10.19 -20.12 7.85
N THR A 136 9.55 -21.22 8.22
CA THR A 136 9.57 -22.41 7.38
C THR A 136 8.72 -22.09 6.15
N LEU A 137 9.40 -21.86 5.03
CA LEU A 137 8.80 -21.48 3.77
C LEU A 137 8.02 -22.65 3.18
N ARG A 138 7.20 -22.37 2.15
CA ARG A 138 6.44 -23.43 1.46
C ARG A 138 7.33 -24.50 0.83
N THR A 139 8.57 -24.13 0.47
CA THR A 139 9.59 -25.07 -0.05
C THR A 139 10.20 -25.97 1.03
N GLY A 140 9.94 -25.68 2.31
CA GLY A 140 10.58 -26.34 3.46
C GLY A 140 11.86 -25.62 3.93
N ASP A 141 12.41 -24.72 3.12
CA ASP A 141 13.59 -23.95 3.47
C ASP A 141 13.32 -22.90 4.55
N LYS A 142 14.39 -22.41 5.17
CA LYS A 142 14.34 -21.23 6.03
C LYS A 142 14.49 -19.96 5.21
N GLY A 143 13.70 -18.97 5.57
CA GLY A 143 13.79 -17.65 4.98
C GLY A 143 12.81 -16.68 5.60
N ILE A 144 12.41 -15.71 4.81
CA ILE A 144 11.53 -14.62 5.23
C ILE A 144 10.17 -14.81 4.60
N ARG A 145 9.11 -14.51 5.35
CA ARG A 145 7.74 -14.44 4.83
C ARG A 145 7.17 -13.06 5.07
N LEU A 146 6.67 -12.45 4.01
CA LEU A 146 5.97 -11.17 4.03
C LEU A 146 4.51 -11.39 3.66
N GLY A 147 3.60 -11.14 4.60
CA GLY A 147 2.17 -11.08 4.34
C GLY A 147 1.75 -9.67 3.94
N VAL A 148 1.16 -9.53 2.76
CA VAL A 148 0.67 -8.26 2.22
C VAL A 148 -0.69 -8.40 1.55
N ASP A 149 -1.44 -7.31 1.56
CA ASP A 149 -2.68 -7.18 0.80
C ASP A 149 -2.36 -6.35 -0.44
N LEU A 150 -2.70 -6.88 -1.61
CA LEU A 150 -2.59 -6.16 -2.87
C LEU A 150 -3.96 -5.72 -3.34
N HIS A 151 -4.15 -4.43 -3.55
CA HIS A 151 -5.36 -3.85 -4.12
C HIS A 151 -5.07 -3.41 -5.57
N ARG A 152 -5.83 -3.92 -6.55
CA ARG A 152 -5.67 -3.55 -7.98
C ARG A 152 -6.65 -2.47 -8.37
N PHE A 153 -6.18 -1.52 -9.18
CA PHE A 153 -6.98 -0.45 -9.75
C PHE A 153 -6.85 -0.46 -11.27
N GLY A 154 -7.98 -0.45 -11.98
CA GLY A 154 -8.03 -0.02 -13.40
C GLY A 154 -7.25 -0.88 -14.40
N PHE A 155 -7.26 -2.20 -14.29
CA PHE A 155 -6.80 -3.08 -15.38
C PHE A 155 -7.81 -4.18 -15.65
N THR A 156 -7.93 -4.55 -16.93
CA THR A 156 -8.72 -5.68 -17.41
C THR A 156 -7.82 -6.86 -17.84
N ASP A 157 -8.28 -8.08 -17.58
CA ASP A 157 -7.97 -9.39 -18.19
C ASP A 157 -6.54 -9.87 -18.45
N THR A 158 -5.50 -9.11 -18.10
CA THR A 158 -4.13 -9.60 -18.19
C THR A 158 -3.68 -10.25 -16.89
N ALA A 159 -3.12 -11.44 -17.00
CA ALA A 159 -2.39 -12.08 -15.92
C ALA A 159 -1.15 -11.26 -15.58
N HIS A 160 -0.98 -10.92 -14.31
CA HIS A 160 0.21 -10.23 -13.81
C HIS A 160 0.98 -11.12 -12.84
N ARG A 161 2.27 -10.82 -12.65
CA ARG A 161 3.13 -11.58 -11.73
C ARG A 161 3.53 -10.69 -10.56
N VAL A 162 3.26 -11.14 -9.34
CA VAL A 162 3.83 -10.56 -8.14
C VAL A 162 5.27 -11.04 -7.99
N VAL A 163 6.16 -10.13 -7.60
CA VAL A 163 7.58 -10.41 -7.36
C VAL A 163 8.06 -9.63 -6.12
N LEU A 164 9.20 -10.02 -5.56
CA LEU A 164 9.90 -9.28 -4.52
C LEU A 164 11.14 -8.62 -5.12
N ALA A 165 11.17 -7.29 -5.16
CA ALA A 165 12.36 -6.56 -5.50
C ALA A 165 13.25 -6.48 -4.25
N VAL A 166 14.49 -6.98 -4.36
CA VAL A 166 15.48 -6.93 -3.29
C VAL A 166 16.55 -5.91 -3.66
N ARG A 167 16.82 -4.99 -2.74
CA ARG A 167 17.76 -3.88 -2.91
C ARG A 167 18.77 -3.86 -1.77
N ASP A 168 20.00 -3.45 -2.06
CA ASP A 168 21.00 -3.17 -1.02
C ASP A 168 20.77 -1.79 -0.37
N GLU A 169 21.60 -1.47 0.62
CA GLU A 169 21.66 -0.17 1.30
C GLU A 169 21.83 1.03 0.34
N LYS A 170 22.42 0.80 -0.84
CA LYS A 170 22.64 1.81 -1.87
C LYS A 170 21.50 1.86 -2.90
N ARG A 171 20.42 1.10 -2.68
CA ARG A 171 19.26 0.93 -3.55
C ARG A 171 19.56 0.29 -4.91
N ASN A 172 20.70 -0.39 -5.05
CA ASN A 172 20.97 -1.18 -6.24
C ASN A 172 20.01 -2.37 -6.26
N GLU A 173 19.26 -2.52 -7.34
CA GLU A 173 18.41 -3.68 -7.55
C GLU A 173 19.27 -4.88 -7.91
N PHE A 174 19.12 -5.96 -7.15
CA PHE A 174 19.89 -7.16 -7.44
C PHE A 174 19.10 -8.08 -8.37
N PRO A 175 19.70 -8.45 -9.50
CA PRO A 175 19.13 -9.50 -10.31
C PRO A 175 19.20 -10.82 -9.53
N SER A 176 18.16 -11.65 -9.64
CA SER A 176 18.29 -13.07 -9.35
C SER A 176 19.39 -13.67 -10.21
N SER A 177 19.69 -14.95 -9.98
CA SER A 177 20.52 -15.79 -10.87
C SER A 177 20.14 -15.73 -12.36
N LEU A 178 18.99 -15.14 -12.72
CA LEU A 178 18.46 -14.97 -14.07
C LEU A 178 18.48 -13.51 -14.60
N GLY A 179 19.20 -12.59 -13.96
CA GLY A 179 19.45 -11.26 -14.54
C GLY A 179 18.33 -10.21 -14.36
N GLY A 180 17.38 -10.41 -13.45
CA GLY A 180 16.35 -9.41 -13.11
C GLY A 180 15.76 -9.61 -11.71
N PRO A 181 14.88 -8.72 -11.18
CA PRO A 181 14.44 -8.73 -9.79
C PRO A 181 14.00 -10.12 -9.30
N ILE A 182 14.32 -10.47 -8.04
CA ILE A 182 14.09 -11.80 -7.47
C ILE A 182 12.62 -12.21 -7.61
N ARG A 183 12.40 -13.27 -8.37
CA ARG A 183 11.07 -13.82 -8.63
C ARG A 183 10.78 -14.81 -7.54
N ILE A 184 9.85 -14.49 -6.64
CA ILE A 184 9.37 -15.48 -5.69
C ILE A 184 7.87 -15.51 -5.72
N ASP A 185 7.39 -16.74 -5.89
CA ASP A 185 6.00 -17.17 -5.99
C ASP A 185 5.21 -16.43 -7.07
N SER A 186 5.21 -16.99 -8.28
CA SER A 186 4.41 -16.51 -9.40
C SER A 186 2.92 -16.77 -9.15
N THR A 187 2.33 -16.02 -8.23
CA THR A 187 0.87 -16.02 -8.10
C THR A 187 0.33 -15.32 -9.33
N ARG A 188 -0.31 -16.07 -10.22
CA ARG A 188 -1.06 -15.51 -11.34
C ARG A 188 -2.21 -14.73 -10.74
N LEU A 189 -2.14 -13.39 -10.80
CA LEU A 189 -3.27 -12.55 -10.40
C LEU A 189 -4.31 -12.59 -11.52
N THR A 190 -5.29 -13.47 -11.39
CA THR A 190 -6.52 -13.43 -12.20
C THR A 190 -7.51 -12.54 -11.46
N ALA A 191 -8.00 -11.50 -12.12
CA ALA A 191 -9.07 -10.68 -11.57
C ALA A 191 -10.32 -11.56 -11.36
N PRO A 192 -10.99 -11.52 -10.20
CA PRO A 192 -12.31 -12.11 -10.08
C PRO A 192 -13.27 -11.42 -11.05
N ALA A 193 -14.27 -12.16 -11.55
CA ALA A 193 -15.26 -11.64 -12.49
C ALA A 193 -16.13 -10.52 -11.88
N ASP A 194 -16.13 -10.38 -10.56
CA ASP A 194 -16.82 -9.33 -9.82
C ASP A 194 -15.81 -8.34 -9.22
N SER A 195 -16.01 -7.06 -9.54
CA SER A 195 -15.15 -5.93 -9.18
C SER A 195 -15.19 -5.53 -7.69
N SER A 196 -16.10 -6.13 -6.92
CA SER A 196 -16.33 -5.79 -5.51
C SER A 196 -15.26 -6.29 -4.53
N GLN A 197 -14.38 -7.22 -4.96
CA GLN A 197 -13.28 -7.74 -4.15
C GLN A 197 -11.97 -7.84 -4.96
N LEU A 198 -11.35 -6.70 -5.26
CA LEU A 198 -10.03 -6.63 -5.92
C LEU A 198 -8.85 -6.64 -4.94
N THR A 199 -8.98 -7.37 -3.83
CA THR A 199 -7.91 -7.52 -2.82
C THR A 199 -7.35 -8.93 -2.85
N TRP A 200 -6.06 -9.08 -3.14
CA TRP A 200 -5.35 -10.36 -2.99
C TRP A 200 -4.61 -10.41 -1.67
N ASN A 201 -4.87 -11.47 -0.93
CA ASN A 201 -4.15 -11.83 0.29
C ASN A 201 -2.91 -12.63 -0.10
N LEU A 202 -1.74 -12.01 -0.07
CA LEU A 202 -0.51 -12.60 -0.58
C LEU A 202 0.46 -12.90 0.56
N GLN A 203 1.08 -14.08 0.49
CA GLN A 203 2.25 -14.43 1.29
C GLN A 203 3.42 -14.59 0.35
N LEU A 204 4.42 -13.72 0.49
CA LEU A 204 5.61 -13.67 -0.33
C LEU A 204 6.77 -14.23 0.48
N ASP A 205 7.21 -15.43 0.09
CA ASP A 205 8.33 -16.12 0.70
C ASP A 205 9.65 -15.64 0.07
N LEU A 206 10.74 -15.60 0.82
CA LEU A 206 12.09 -15.26 0.35
C LEU A 206 13.12 -16.16 1.04
N PRO A 207 13.60 -17.23 0.38
CA PRO A 207 14.60 -18.14 0.94
C PRO A 207 15.91 -17.40 1.22
N TYR A 208 16.58 -17.74 2.33
CA TYR A 208 17.91 -17.16 2.63
C TYR A 208 18.96 -17.55 1.59
N ASP A 209 18.78 -18.67 0.90
CA ASP A 209 19.71 -19.13 -0.13
C ASP A 209 19.80 -18.16 -1.32
N GLU A 210 18.69 -17.50 -1.68
CA GLU A 210 18.66 -16.43 -2.69
C GLU A 210 19.40 -15.16 -2.21
N LEU A 211 19.64 -15.05 -0.91
CA LEU A 211 20.28 -13.91 -0.26
C LEU A 211 21.76 -14.12 0.05
N LYS A 212 22.28 -15.35 -0.07
CA LYS A 212 23.70 -15.65 0.17
C LYS A 212 24.65 -14.79 -0.67
N GLN A 213 24.22 -14.40 -1.87
CA GLN A 213 24.98 -13.54 -2.78
C GLN A 213 25.27 -12.13 -2.23
N PHE A 214 24.52 -11.65 -1.23
CA PHE A 214 24.72 -10.33 -0.63
C PHE A 214 25.80 -10.32 0.45
N GLY A 215 26.21 -11.50 0.93
CA GLY A 215 27.04 -11.67 2.12
C GLY A 215 26.23 -11.53 3.41
N GLU A 216 26.55 -12.37 4.40
CA GLU A 216 25.91 -12.33 5.71
C GLU A 216 26.17 -10.99 6.41
N GLY A 217 25.17 -10.50 7.15
CA GLY A 217 25.23 -9.26 7.91
C GLY A 217 25.01 -7.98 7.12
N ARG A 218 24.74 -8.05 5.82
CA ARG A 218 24.36 -6.88 5.03
C ARG A 218 22.89 -6.52 5.22
N ALA A 219 22.59 -5.22 5.31
CA ALA A 219 21.21 -4.76 5.30
C ALA A 219 20.68 -4.79 3.86
N ILE A 220 19.47 -5.31 3.71
CA ILE A 220 18.74 -5.31 2.45
C ILE A 220 17.31 -4.87 2.68
N THR A 221 16.76 -4.25 1.65
CA THR A 221 15.36 -3.84 1.60
C THR A 221 14.61 -4.73 0.63
N VAL A 222 13.47 -5.25 1.05
CA VAL A 222 12.59 -6.08 0.25
C VAL A 222 11.26 -5.36 0.03
N THR A 223 10.87 -5.24 -1.23
CA THR A 223 9.69 -4.49 -1.66
C THR A 223 8.84 -5.37 -2.59
N PRO A 224 7.57 -5.64 -2.27
CA PRO A 224 6.66 -6.28 -3.21
C PRO A 224 6.45 -5.40 -4.43
N ALA A 225 6.32 -6.04 -5.59
CA ALA A 225 6.10 -5.36 -6.86
C ALA A 225 5.27 -6.22 -7.80
N VAL A 226 4.62 -5.57 -8.78
CA VAL A 226 3.97 -6.27 -9.89
C VAL A 226 4.80 -6.10 -11.15
N ARG A 227 5.18 -7.23 -11.76
CA ARG A 227 5.79 -7.28 -13.09
C ARG A 227 4.70 -7.47 -14.15
N MET A 228 4.64 -6.53 -15.07
CA MET A 228 3.77 -6.55 -16.23
C MET A 228 4.31 -7.50 -17.31
N ASN A 229 3.44 -7.86 -18.27
CA ASN A 229 3.83 -8.74 -19.38
C ASN A 229 4.86 -8.12 -20.32
N ASP A 230 4.90 -6.78 -20.41
CA ASP A 230 5.92 -6.02 -21.15
C ASP A 230 7.26 -5.91 -20.40
N GLY A 231 7.37 -6.47 -19.20
CA GLY A 231 8.56 -6.41 -18.35
C GLY A 231 8.60 -5.22 -17.39
N THR A 232 7.70 -4.24 -17.52
CA THR A 232 7.62 -3.08 -16.62
C THR A 232 7.38 -3.52 -15.18
N LEU A 233 8.08 -2.89 -14.22
CA LEU A 233 7.95 -3.19 -12.80
C LEU A 233 7.25 -2.04 -12.06
N TYR A 234 6.14 -2.34 -11.40
CA TYR A 234 5.42 -1.42 -10.51
C TYR A 234 5.73 -1.78 -9.07
N MET A 235 6.66 -1.01 -8.48
CA MET A 235 7.07 -1.16 -7.09
C MET A 235 5.95 -0.76 -6.14
N GLY A 236 5.77 -1.53 -5.07
CA GLY A 236 4.90 -1.17 -3.96
C GLY A 236 5.47 -0.07 -3.06
N ASN A 237 4.60 0.47 -2.24
CA ASN A 237 4.88 1.46 -1.18
C ASN A 237 5.39 0.79 0.11
N VAL A 238 4.99 -0.46 0.37
CA VAL A 238 5.46 -1.26 1.51
C VAL A 238 6.89 -1.75 1.26
N HIS A 239 7.74 -1.70 2.26
CA HIS A 239 9.07 -2.32 2.21
C HIS A 239 9.49 -2.78 3.59
N VAL A 240 10.32 -3.82 3.65
CA VAL A 240 10.88 -4.34 4.90
C VAL A 240 12.40 -4.33 4.78
N GLU A 241 13.06 -3.81 5.80
CA GLU A 241 14.51 -3.84 5.93
C GLU A 241 14.91 -4.95 6.91
N PHE A 242 15.92 -5.74 6.56
CA PHE A 242 16.46 -6.76 7.44
C PHE A 242 17.90 -7.10 7.08
N LEU A 243 18.56 -7.84 7.98
CA LEU A 243 19.94 -8.29 7.79
C LEU A 243 19.97 -9.69 7.17
N VAL A 244 20.79 -9.85 6.13
CA VAL A 244 21.05 -11.14 5.50
C VAL A 244 21.63 -12.10 6.53
N GLY A 245 20.94 -13.21 6.79
CA GLY A 245 21.33 -14.20 7.80
C GLY A 245 20.62 -14.07 9.16
N GLY A 246 19.76 -13.06 9.33
CA GLY A 246 18.91 -12.83 10.50
C GLY A 246 19.34 -11.62 11.35
N SER A 247 18.63 -11.35 12.45
CA SER A 247 18.92 -10.24 13.37
C SER A 247 20.38 -10.24 13.91
N PRO A 248 20.90 -9.10 14.39
CA PRO A 248 22.27 -9.02 14.94
C PRO A 248 22.54 -10.04 16.05
N GLU A 249 21.56 -10.27 16.92
CA GLU A 249 21.63 -11.24 18.02
C GLU A 249 21.74 -12.68 17.49
N LYS A 250 20.97 -13.01 16.44
CA LYS A 250 21.03 -14.33 15.79
C LYS A 250 22.37 -14.55 15.11
N MET A 251 22.90 -13.53 14.42
CA MET A 251 24.23 -13.61 13.81
C MET A 251 25.32 -13.80 14.86
N ALA A 252 25.26 -13.07 15.97
CA ALA A 252 26.17 -13.24 17.09
C ALA A 252 26.10 -14.67 17.68
N GLY A 253 24.90 -15.25 17.75
CA GLY A 253 24.69 -16.66 18.13
C GLY A 253 25.37 -17.63 17.18
N LYS A 254 25.13 -17.52 15.86
CA LYS A 254 25.79 -18.36 14.85
C LYS A 254 27.31 -18.28 14.91
N ILE A 255 27.86 -17.07 15.05
CA ILE A 255 29.30 -16.86 15.17
C ILE A 255 29.85 -17.58 16.41
N ARG A 256 29.14 -17.52 17.55
CA ARG A 256 29.54 -18.22 18.78
C ARG A 256 29.55 -19.74 18.60
N GLU A 257 28.51 -20.30 17.97
CA GLU A 257 28.44 -21.74 17.70
C GLU A 257 29.56 -22.22 16.77
N GLU A 258 29.91 -21.42 15.77
CA GLU A 258 31.00 -21.74 14.84
C GLU A 258 32.37 -21.69 15.54
N ILE A 259 32.59 -20.69 16.41
CA ILE A 259 33.80 -20.62 17.26
C ILE A 259 33.90 -21.87 18.14
N GLU A 260 32.82 -22.27 18.80
CA GLU A 260 32.81 -23.48 19.63
C GLU A 260 33.05 -24.77 18.83
N ARG A 261 32.60 -24.82 17.57
CA ARG A 261 32.88 -25.94 16.67
C ARG A 261 34.35 -25.98 16.28
N VAL A 262 34.94 -24.84 15.92
CA VAL A 262 36.36 -24.71 15.60
C VAL A 262 37.22 -25.08 16.80
N ASP A 263 36.91 -24.57 17.99
CA ASP A 263 37.63 -24.89 19.22
C ASP A 263 37.59 -26.38 19.55
N ARG A 264 36.44 -27.03 19.39
CA ARG A 264 36.33 -28.49 19.56
C ARG A 264 37.24 -29.22 18.58
N ARG A 265 37.28 -28.79 17.32
CA ARG A 265 38.11 -29.41 16.29
C ARG A 265 39.61 -29.20 16.57
N ILE A 266 40.01 -28.03 17.04
CA ILE A 266 41.39 -27.76 17.48
C ILE A 266 41.77 -28.70 18.63
N ARG A 267 40.91 -28.86 19.65
CA ARG A 267 41.20 -29.78 20.77
C ARG A 267 41.32 -31.24 20.32
N THR A 268 40.49 -31.68 19.37
CA THR A 268 40.60 -33.02 18.79
C THR A 268 41.93 -33.19 18.06
N LEU A 269 42.29 -32.24 17.19
CA LEU A 269 43.55 -32.26 16.47
C LEU A 269 44.77 -32.21 17.39
N GLN A 270 44.72 -31.44 18.48
CA GLN A 270 45.76 -31.41 19.50
C GLN A 270 45.92 -32.78 20.18
N LYS A 271 44.83 -33.43 20.58
CA LYS A 271 44.88 -34.78 21.13
C LYS A 271 45.46 -35.78 20.14
N GLU A 272 45.04 -35.74 18.87
CA GLU A 272 45.59 -36.61 17.83
C GLU A 272 47.10 -36.39 17.64
N PHE A 273 47.55 -35.12 17.67
CA PHE A 273 48.95 -34.76 17.55
C PHE A 273 49.79 -35.23 18.74
N GLU A 274 49.32 -35.04 19.98
CA GLU A 274 49.96 -35.55 21.20
C GLU A 274 50.06 -37.08 21.18
N THR A 275 49.03 -37.76 20.67
CA THR A 275 49.03 -39.22 20.55
C THR A 275 50.04 -39.71 19.50
N LEU A 276 50.31 -38.90 18.47
CA LEU A 276 51.32 -39.18 17.44
C LEU A 276 52.75 -38.86 17.91
N GLN A 277 52.95 -37.87 18.78
CA GLN A 277 54.26 -37.54 19.36
C GLN A 277 54.65 -38.44 20.55
N GLY A 278 53.69 -39.08 21.22
CA GLY A 278 53.93 -40.06 22.28
C GLY A 278 54.24 -41.48 21.78
N ARG A 279 54.42 -41.67 20.47
CA ARG A 279 54.93 -42.88 19.81
C ARG A 279 56.31 -42.62 19.25
#